data_AF-A0A7K2ZX88-F1
#
_entry.id   AF-A0A7K2ZX88-F1
#
_cell.length_a   1.000
_cell.length_b   1.000
_cell.length_c   1.000
_cell.angle_alpha   90.00
_cell.angle_beta   90.00
_cell.angle_gamma   90.00
#
_symmetry.space_group_name_H-M   'P 1'
#
loop_
_entity.id
_entity.type
_entity.pdbx_description
1 polymer ?
#
loop_
_entity_poly.entity_id
_entity_poly.type
_entity_poly.pdbx_seq_one_letter_code
_entity_poly.pdbx_strand_id
1 'polypeptide(L)'
;IPALFAAVYPGLDKLNIMHLSSPNSAILSAVIFNALIIIALVPLALKGVRYRPVSADKLLRRNLGIYGLGGLIAPFIGIKIIDLLISLVPGL
;
A
#
# COMPACT_ATOMS: atom_id res chain seq x y z
N ILE A 1 11.43 -1.77 -2.33
CA ILE A 1 12.85 -1.39 -2.60
C ILE A 1 13.84 -2.08 -1.65
N PRO A 2 13.64 -2.15 -0.31
CA PRO A 2 14.59 -2.87 0.57
C PRO A 2 14.82 -4.33 0.17
N ALA A 3 13.74 -5.02 -0.23
CA ALA A 3 13.78 -6.38 -0.77
C ALA A 3 14.77 -6.57 -1.94
N LEU A 4 14.86 -5.61 -2.87
CA LEU A 4 15.77 -5.67 -4.03
C LEU A 4 17.25 -5.71 -3.64
N PHE A 5 17.58 -5.16 -2.48
CA PHE A 5 18.96 -5.03 -2.02
C PHE A 5 19.28 -5.91 -0.81
N ALA A 6 18.30 -6.62 -0.23
CA ALA A 6 18.52 -7.50 0.92
C ALA A 6 19.53 -8.63 0.63
N ALA A 7 19.60 -9.10 -0.62
CA ALA A 7 20.58 -10.10 -1.06
C ALA A 7 22.02 -9.54 -1.17
N VAL A 8 22.18 -8.22 -1.34
CA VAL A 8 23.47 -7.56 -1.58
C VAL A 8 23.96 -6.79 -0.32
N TYR A 9 23.03 -6.28 0.47
CA TYR A 9 23.27 -5.51 1.68
C TYR A 9 22.36 -6.02 2.82
N PRO A 10 22.83 -6.99 3.62
CA PRO A 10 22.03 -7.58 4.71
C PRO A 10 21.59 -6.56 5.78
N GLY A 11 22.26 -5.40 5.87
CA GLY A 11 21.83 -4.29 6.72
C GLY A 11 20.47 -3.67 6.34
N LEU A 12 20.04 -3.80 5.08
CA LEU A 12 18.75 -3.29 4.59
C LEU A 12 17.56 -4.19 4.98
N ASP A 13 17.82 -5.40 5.48
CA ASP A 13 16.77 -6.30 5.96
C ASP A 13 16.07 -5.71 7.20
N LYS A 14 16.76 -4.85 7.98
CA LYS A 14 16.16 -4.08 9.09
C LYS A 14 15.14 -3.03 8.64
N LEU A 15 15.15 -2.63 7.37
CA LEU A 15 14.13 -1.74 6.78
C LEU A 15 12.92 -2.52 6.25
N ASN A 16 12.91 -3.85 6.33
CA ASN A 16 11.73 -4.69 6.08
C ASN A 16 10.74 -4.60 7.26
N ILE A 17 10.17 -3.41 7.47
CA ILE A 17 9.22 -3.10 8.55
C ILE A 17 7.97 -4.03 8.46
N MET A 18 7.67 -4.55 7.28
CA MET A 18 6.51 -5.43 7.04
C MET A 18 6.80 -6.92 7.22
N HIS A 19 8.04 -7.32 7.52
CA HIS A 19 8.47 -8.72 7.65
C HIS A 19 7.88 -9.61 6.53
N LEU A 20 8.06 -9.19 5.27
CA LEU A 20 7.58 -9.96 4.11
C LEU A 20 8.42 -11.22 3.91
N SER A 21 7.78 -12.32 3.51
CA SER A 21 8.34 -13.69 3.56
C SER A 21 9.57 -13.90 2.68
N SER A 22 9.60 -13.30 1.49
CA SER A 22 10.77 -13.30 0.62
C SER A 22 10.88 -12.00 -0.18
N PRO A 23 12.09 -11.64 -0.67
CA PRO A 23 12.27 -10.49 -1.55
C PRO A 23 11.41 -10.54 -2.82
N ASN A 24 11.25 -11.75 -3.39
CA ASN A 24 10.49 -11.96 -4.62
C ASN A 24 8.98 -11.81 -4.39
N SER A 25 8.45 -12.40 -3.32
CA SER A 25 7.02 -12.25 -2.97
C SER A 25 6.68 -10.80 -2.63
N ALA A 26 7.58 -10.08 -1.97
CA ALA A 26 7.42 -8.67 -1.64
C ALA A 26 7.29 -7.78 -2.89
N ILE A 27 8.13 -8.02 -3.92
CA ILE A 27 8.07 -7.28 -5.18
C ILE A 27 6.77 -7.60 -5.91
N LEU A 28 6.44 -8.90 -6.05
CA LEU A 28 5.24 -9.35 -6.74
C LEU A 28 3.98 -8.77 -6.09
N SER A 29 3.91 -8.81 -4.75
CA SER A 29 2.79 -8.26 -3.97
C SER A 29 2.63 -6.75 -4.16
N ALA A 30 3.74 -6.01 -4.18
CA ALA A 30 3.71 -4.57 -4.40
C ALA A 30 3.22 -4.20 -5.82
N VAL A 31 3.66 -4.94 -6.84
CA VAL A 31 3.22 -4.71 -8.23
C VAL A 31 1.73 -5.05 -8.40
N ILE A 32 1.29 -6.18 -7.85
CA ILE A 32 -0.12 -6.58 -7.87
C ILE A 32 -0.99 -5.55 -7.14
N PHE A 33 -0.58 -5.09 -5.95
CA PHE A 33 -1.30 -4.05 -5.23
C PHE A 33 -1.47 -2.77 -6.06
N ASN A 34 -0.40 -2.31 -6.71
CA ASN A 34 -0.46 -1.12 -7.55
C ASN A 34 -1.41 -1.29 -8.75
N ALA A 35 -1.48 -2.47 -9.35
CA ALA A 35 -2.44 -2.75 -10.42
C ALA A 35 -3.89 -2.73 -9.91
N LEU A 36 -4.15 -3.35 -8.76
CA LEU A 36 -5.49 -3.44 -8.17
C LEU A 36 -5.98 -2.10 -7.63
N ILE A 37 -5.11 -1.31 -6.99
CA ILE A 37 -5.52 -0.07 -6.34
C ILE A 37 -5.96 0.98 -7.36
N ILE A 38 -5.38 1.01 -8.57
CA ILE A 38 -5.83 1.90 -9.65
C ILE A 38 -7.28 1.56 -10.03
N ILE A 39 -7.58 0.28 -10.29
CA ILE A 39 -8.93 -0.17 -10.66
C ILE A 39 -9.93 0.16 -9.54
N ALA A 40 -9.55 -0.03 -8.28
CA ALA A 40 -10.38 0.30 -7.13
C ALA A 40 -10.67 1.80 -6.98
N LEU A 41 -9.70 2.66 -7.32
CA LEU A 41 -9.82 4.11 -7.18
C LEU A 41 -10.48 4.80 -8.38
N VAL A 42 -10.48 4.20 -9.57
CA VAL A 42 -11.13 4.77 -10.77
C VAL A 42 -12.60 5.14 -10.52
N PRO A 43 -13.47 4.28 -9.93
CA PRO A 43 -14.85 4.65 -9.63
C PRO A 43 -14.97 5.84 -8.67
N LEU A 44 -14.03 5.95 -7.71
CA LEU A 44 -14.00 7.06 -6.77
C LEU A 44 -13.61 8.37 -7.47
N ALA A 45 -12.66 8.31 -8.41
CA ALA A 45 -12.26 9.45 -9.23
C ALA A 45 -13.41 9.92 -10.14
N LEU A 46 -14.19 8.99 -10.70
CA LEU A 46 -15.34 9.31 -11.56
C LEU A 46 -16.54 9.87 -10.80
N LYS A 47 -16.84 9.35 -9.60
CA LYS A 47 -17.97 9.84 -8.78
C LYS A 47 -17.71 11.21 -8.15
N GLY A 48 -16.44 11.60 -8.05
CA GLY A 48 -16.02 12.82 -7.36
C GLY A 48 -16.26 12.75 -5.85
N VAL A 49 -15.63 13.67 -5.11
CA VAL A 49 -15.76 13.73 -3.65
C VAL A 49 -16.86 14.72 -3.29
N ARG A 50 -17.86 14.27 -2.52
CA ARG A 50 -19.00 15.12 -2.11
C ARG A 50 -18.49 16.33 -1.31
N TYR A 51 -18.55 17.52 -1.92
CA TYR A 51 -18.17 18.78 -1.28
C TYR A 51 -19.12 19.11 -0.12
N ARG A 52 -18.56 19.51 1.02
CA ARG A 52 -19.32 20.01 2.17
C ARG A 52 -18.80 21.41 2.50
N PRO A 53 -19.67 22.44 2.60
CA PRO A 53 -19.25 23.77 2.97
C PRO A 53 -18.85 23.79 4.45
N VAL A 54 -17.56 23.65 4.69
CA VAL A 54 -16.92 23.78 6.00
C VAL A 54 -15.74 24.73 5.85
N SER A 55 -15.32 25.34 6.95
CA SER A 55 -14.15 26.21 6.96
C SER A 55 -12.90 25.48 6.44
N ALA A 56 -12.02 26.20 5.75
CA ALA A 56 -10.86 25.62 5.06
C ALA A 56 -9.95 24.82 6.01
N ASP A 57 -9.78 25.29 7.26
CA ASP A 57 -9.02 24.61 8.30
C ASP A 57 -9.61 23.23 8.67
N LYS A 58 -10.94 23.16 8.82
CA LYS A 58 -11.66 21.91 9.13
C LYS A 58 -11.63 20.96 7.94
N LEU A 59 -11.75 21.48 6.72
CA LEU A 59 -11.68 20.69 5.49
C LEU A 59 -10.29 20.05 5.34
N LEU A 60 -9.22 20.83 5.52
CA LEU A 60 -7.85 20.36 5.41
C LEU A 60 -7.54 19.27 6.43
N ARG A 61 -7.85 19.49 7.71
CA ARG A 61 -7.63 18.50 8.78
C ARG A 61 -8.37 17.19 8.50
N ARG A 62 -9.62 17.27 8.05
CA ARG A 62 -10.42 16.09 7.70
C ARG A 62 -9.86 15.35 6.49
N ASN A 63 -9.42 16.06 5.47
CA ASN A 63 -8.84 15.43 4.28
C ASN A 63 -7.49 14.77 4.58
N LEU A 64 -6.61 15.44 5.34
CA LEU A 64 -5.35 14.84 5.81
C LEU A 64 -5.61 13.63 6.70
N GLY A 65 -6.61 13.70 7.58
CA GLY A 65 -7.00 12.57 8.42
C GLY A 65 -7.50 11.38 7.59
N ILE A 66 -8.47 11.58 6.71
CA ILE A 66 -9.10 10.46 5.98
C ILE A 66 -8.23 9.98 4.82
N TYR A 67 -7.84 10.88 3.92
CA TYR A 67 -7.10 10.54 2.70
C TYR A 67 -5.59 10.40 2.96
N GLY A 68 -5.04 11.14 3.94
CA GLY A 68 -3.63 10.99 4.33
C GLY A 68 -3.39 9.71 5.12
N LEU A 69 -4.11 9.47 6.23
CA LEU A 69 -3.94 8.21 6.99
C LEU A 69 -4.45 7.01 6.19
N GLY A 70 -5.58 7.15 5.47
CA GLY A 70 -6.09 6.09 4.62
C GLY A 70 -5.10 5.72 3.51
N GLY A 71 -4.53 6.71 2.83
CA GLY A 71 -3.50 6.50 1.81
C GLY A 71 -2.19 5.94 2.36
N LEU A 72 -1.85 6.23 3.62
CA LEU A 72 -0.70 5.64 4.29
C LEU A 72 -0.96 4.19 4.68
N ILE A 73 -2.11 3.86 5.26
CA ILE A 73 -2.38 2.54 5.84
C ILE A 73 -2.79 1.51 4.79
N ALA A 74 -3.59 1.91 3.80
CA ALA A 74 -4.10 1.02 2.75
C ALA A 74 -3.02 0.19 2.03
N PRO A 75 -1.89 0.76 1.57
CA PRO A 75 -0.85 -0.02 0.89
C PRO A 75 -0.19 -1.06 1.80
N PHE A 76 0.04 -0.76 3.08
CA PHE A 76 0.66 -1.73 3.99
C PHE A 76 -0.25 -2.94 4.21
N ILE A 77 -1.53 -2.70 4.46
CA ILE A 77 -2.51 -3.78 4.65
C ILE A 77 -2.69 -4.57 3.35
N GLY A 78 -2.87 -3.89 2.23
CA GLY A 78 -3.10 -4.53 0.93
C GLY A 78 -1.92 -5.39 0.48
N ILE A 79 -0.70 -4.86 0.55
CA ILE A 79 0.52 -5.61 0.19
C ILE A 79 0.70 -6.82 1.10
N LYS A 80 0.47 -6.68 2.42
CA LYS A 80 0.62 -7.80 3.36
C LYS A 80 -0.39 -8.91 3.09
N ILE A 81 -1.65 -8.56 2.79
CA ILE A 81 -2.67 -9.55 2.44
C ILE A 81 -2.29 -10.29 1.16
N ILE A 82 -1.83 -9.57 0.13
CA ILE A 82 -1.40 -10.18 -1.13
C ILE A 82 -0.19 -11.09 -0.90
N ASP A 83 0.80 -10.65 -0.12
CA ASP A 83 1.99 -11.44 0.22
C ASP A 83 1.65 -12.74 0.94
N LEU A 84 0.71 -12.69 1.89
CA LEU A 84 0.21 -13.87 2.59
C LEU A 84 -0.50 -14.83 1.63
N LEU A 85 -1.37 -14.31 0.76
CA LEU A 85 -2.08 -15.11 -0.23
C LEU A 85 -1.14 -15.79 -1.23
N ILE A 86 -0.09 -15.10 -1.68
CA ILE A 86 0.93 -15.66 -2.57
C ILE A 86 1.78 -16.70 -1.83
N SER A 87 2.17 -16.43 -0.59
CA SER A 87 2.99 -17.34 0.23
C SER A 87 2.26 -18.67 0.54
N LEU A 88 0.93 -18.69 0.47
CA LEU A 88 0.10 -19.89 0.67
C LEU A 88 0.06 -20.82 -0.56
N VAL A 89 0.51 -20.37 -1.73
CA VAL A 89 0.53 -21.18 -2.97
C VAL A 89 1.91 -21.86 -3.10
N PRO A 90 2.01 -23.19 -2.93
CA PRO A 90 3.28 -23.89 -3.01
C PRO A 90 3.80 -23.87 -4.46
N GLY A 91 5.00 -23.32 -4.69
CA GLY A 91 5.64 -23.27 -6.01
C GLY A 91 5.97 -21.87 -6.55
N LEU A 92 5.68 -20.82 -5.78
CA LEU A 92 6.14 -19.43 -6.00
C LEU A 92 7.09 -18.97 -4.90
#